data_AF-A0A2I6RN93-F1
#
_entry.id   AF-A0A2I6RN93-F1
#
_cell.length_a   1.000
_cell.length_b   1.000
_cell.length_c   1.000
_cell.angle_alpha   90.00
_cell.angle_beta   90.00
_cell.angle_gamma   90.00
#
_symmetry.space_group_name_H-M   'P 1'
#
loop_
_entity.id
_entity.type
_entity.pdbx_description
1 polymer ?
#
loop_
_entity_poly.entity_id
_entity_poly.type
_entity_poly.pdbx_seq_one_letter_code
_entity_poly.pdbx_strand_id
1 'polypeptide(L)'
;MGRTKHAVAATATTPEKKKRLRFELSPRWRPPPPLRQVPPEPQPEKKKKRAYRFRPGTVALREIRKYQKSTEPLIPFAPFVRLVKEITTDLTKGEINHWTPQALVSLQEAAEYHIVDVFEKANLCAIHAKRVTIMQKDIQLARRIGGRRLW
;
A
#
# COMPACT_ATOMS: atom_id res chain seq x y z
N MET A 1 -71.15 -63.71 -64.20
CA MET A 1 -69.84 -63.34 -64.78
C MET A 1 -68.84 -63.30 -63.64
N GLY A 2 -67.87 -64.18 -63.40
CA GLY A 2 -67.30 -65.32 -64.12
C GLY A 2 -65.78 -65.26 -63.94
N ARG A 3 -65.17 -66.18 -63.15
CA ARG A 3 -63.77 -66.69 -63.19
C ARG A 3 -63.40 -67.39 -61.85
N THR A 4 -63.60 -68.71 -61.71
CA THR A 4 -62.66 -69.85 -61.93
C THR A 4 -61.46 -69.87 -60.96
N LYS A 5 -61.47 -70.75 -59.95
CA LYS A 5 -61.06 -72.18 -59.89
C LYS A 5 -59.59 -72.39 -59.48
N HIS A 6 -59.46 -72.88 -58.24
CA HIS A 6 -58.55 -73.87 -57.65
C HIS A 6 -57.17 -74.26 -58.24
N ALA A 7 -56.26 -74.38 -57.27
CA ALA A 7 -55.32 -75.49 -56.97
C ALA A 7 -53.93 -75.49 -57.61
N VAL A 8 -52.92 -75.71 -56.76
CA VAL A 8 -51.58 -76.18 -57.13
C VAL A 8 -51.08 -77.18 -56.08
N ALA A 9 -50.36 -78.18 -56.58
CA ALA A 9 -49.96 -79.44 -56.02
C ALA A 9 -48.71 -79.44 -55.10
N ALA A 10 -48.47 -80.60 -54.48
CA ALA A 10 -47.41 -80.96 -53.54
C ALA A 10 -45.98 -81.03 -54.12
N THR A 11 -44.95 -81.08 -53.26
CA THR A 11 -43.87 -82.11 -53.24
C THR A 11 -42.79 -81.93 -52.14
N ALA A 12 -42.51 -83.04 -51.45
CA ALA A 12 -41.28 -83.62 -50.86
C ALA A 12 -40.22 -82.80 -50.05
N THR A 13 -39.87 -83.36 -48.88
CA THR A 13 -38.81 -83.01 -47.91
C THR A 13 -37.52 -83.84 -48.05
N THR A 14 -36.33 -83.25 -47.81
CA THR A 14 -35.13 -83.90 -47.18
C THR A 14 -34.08 -82.83 -46.75
N PRO A 15 -33.04 -83.12 -45.94
CA PRO A 15 -32.77 -82.40 -44.69
C PRO A 15 -31.50 -81.50 -44.71
N GLU A 16 -31.45 -80.52 -43.81
CA GLU A 16 -30.42 -79.47 -43.79
C GLU A 16 -29.27 -79.75 -42.80
N LYS A 17 -28.02 -79.58 -43.27
CA LYS A 17 -26.76 -79.86 -42.56
C LYS A 17 -26.36 -78.76 -41.57
N LYS A 18 -25.89 -79.17 -40.38
CA LYS A 18 -25.34 -78.33 -39.29
C LYS A 18 -24.18 -77.44 -39.75
N LYS A 19 -24.27 -76.13 -39.48
CA LYS A 19 -23.23 -75.12 -39.72
C LYS A 19 -22.23 -75.06 -38.56
N ARG A 20 -20.93 -75.03 -38.91
CA ARG A 20 -19.77 -74.84 -38.02
C ARG A 20 -19.82 -73.47 -37.32
N LEU A 21 -19.54 -73.44 -36.02
CA LEU A 21 -19.37 -72.22 -35.22
C LEU A 21 -18.07 -71.51 -35.60
N ARG A 22 -18.15 -70.23 -35.98
CA ARG A 22 -16.99 -69.33 -36.11
C ARG A 22 -16.77 -68.64 -34.76
N PHE A 23 -15.53 -68.69 -34.27
CA PHE A 23 -15.09 -67.93 -33.09
C PHE A 23 -14.84 -66.48 -33.53
N GLU A 24 -15.68 -65.55 -33.10
CA GLU A 24 -15.44 -64.12 -33.30
C GLU A 24 -14.41 -63.61 -32.28
N LEU A 25 -13.47 -62.79 -32.76
CA LEU A 25 -12.41 -62.18 -31.96
C LEU A 25 -13.02 -61.31 -30.85
N SER A 26 -12.58 -61.55 -29.60
CA SER A 26 -13.08 -60.84 -28.42
C SER A 26 -12.93 -59.31 -28.54
N PRO A 27 -13.88 -58.54 -28.01
CA PRO A 27 -13.90 -57.09 -28.20
C PRO A 27 -12.71 -56.38 -27.54
N ARG A 28 -12.17 -55.42 -28.30
CA ARG A 28 -11.06 -54.51 -28.00
C ARG A 28 -11.21 -53.84 -26.61
N TRP A 29 -10.15 -53.91 -25.80
CA TRP A 29 -10.07 -53.29 -24.47
C TRP A 29 -10.40 -51.79 -24.52
N ARG A 30 -11.21 -51.28 -23.58
CA ARG A 30 -11.47 -49.84 -23.38
C ARG A 30 -10.88 -49.38 -22.06
N PRO A 31 -10.19 -48.22 -22.02
CA PRO A 31 -9.70 -47.67 -20.76
C PRO A 31 -10.87 -47.21 -19.86
N PRO A 32 -10.70 -47.28 -18.53
CA PRO A 32 -11.70 -46.79 -17.58
C PRO A 32 -11.84 -45.26 -17.67
N PRO A 33 -13.01 -44.70 -17.32
CA PRO A 33 -13.21 -43.25 -17.27
C PRO A 33 -12.28 -42.60 -16.23
N PRO A 34 -11.83 -41.35 -16.44
CA PRO A 34 -11.05 -40.63 -15.45
C PRO A 34 -11.87 -40.43 -14.16
N LEU A 35 -11.21 -40.61 -13.00
CA LEU A 35 -11.81 -40.33 -11.69
C LEU A 35 -12.28 -38.88 -11.64
N ARG A 36 -13.53 -38.68 -11.21
CA ARG A 36 -14.17 -37.35 -11.06
C ARG A 36 -13.33 -36.52 -10.08
N GLN A 37 -12.61 -35.52 -10.59
CA GLN A 37 -11.88 -34.58 -9.75
C GLN A 37 -12.91 -33.82 -8.89
N VAL A 38 -12.86 -34.02 -7.57
CA VAL A 38 -13.65 -33.21 -6.65
C VAL A 38 -13.08 -31.79 -6.71
N PRO A 39 -13.90 -30.74 -6.95
CA PRO A 39 -13.41 -29.37 -6.90
C PRO A 39 -12.72 -29.10 -5.56
N PRO A 40 -11.60 -28.36 -5.53
CA PRO A 40 -10.97 -28.00 -4.28
C PRO A 40 -11.98 -27.26 -3.40
N GLU A 41 -12.14 -27.74 -2.16
CA GLU A 41 -12.97 -27.09 -1.14
C GLU A 41 -12.58 -25.60 -1.04
N PRO A 42 -13.54 -24.66 -1.05
CA PRO A 42 -13.22 -23.25 -0.93
C PRO A 42 -12.57 -22.98 0.43
N GLN A 43 -11.27 -22.70 0.43
CA GLN A 43 -10.57 -22.27 1.63
C GLN A 43 -11.20 -20.95 2.14
N PRO A 44 -11.40 -20.79 3.45
CA PRO A 44 -11.96 -19.55 3.98
C PRO A 44 -11.03 -18.40 3.64
N GLU A 45 -11.50 -17.48 2.79
CA GLU A 45 -10.79 -16.25 2.46
C GLU A 45 -10.43 -15.51 3.75
N LYS A 46 -9.13 -15.41 4.05
CA LYS A 46 -8.63 -14.59 5.16
C LYS A 46 -8.99 -13.13 4.87
N LYS A 47 -10.12 -12.66 5.41
CA LYS A 47 -10.52 -11.25 5.40
C LYS A 47 -9.34 -10.41 5.92
N LYS A 48 -8.68 -9.67 5.02
CA LYS A 48 -7.61 -8.73 5.39
C LYS A 48 -8.21 -7.70 6.34
N LYS A 49 -7.88 -7.79 7.62
CA LYS A 49 -8.30 -6.80 8.62
C LYS A 49 -7.77 -5.44 8.16
N ARG A 50 -8.65 -4.43 8.13
CA ARG A 50 -8.24 -3.06 7.76
C ARG A 50 -7.12 -2.60 8.68
N ALA A 51 -6.11 -1.94 8.11
CA ALA A 51 -5.01 -1.38 8.89
C ALA A 51 -5.56 -0.39 9.92
N TYR A 52 -5.09 -0.51 11.17
CA TYR A 52 -5.50 0.40 12.23
C TYR A 52 -5.01 1.82 11.93
N ARG A 53 -5.92 2.80 11.99
CA ARG A 53 -5.62 4.22 11.80
C ARG A 53 -5.81 4.96 13.13
N PHE A 54 -4.77 5.64 13.58
CA PHE A 54 -4.86 6.51 14.74
C PHE A 54 -5.84 7.66 14.49
N ARG A 55 -6.54 8.11 15.55
CA ARG A 55 -7.39 9.30 15.49
C ARG A 55 -6.52 10.53 15.18
N PRO A 56 -7.08 11.54 14.48
CA PRO A 56 -6.36 12.79 14.26
C PRO A 56 -5.94 13.39 15.60
N GLY A 57 -4.70 13.89 15.67
CA GLY A 57 -4.08 14.40 16.89
C GLY A 57 -3.33 13.36 17.75
N THR A 58 -3.67 12.07 17.68
CA THR A 58 -3.00 11.04 18.50
C THR A 58 -1.53 10.87 18.14
N VAL A 59 -1.18 10.97 16.85
CA VAL A 59 0.21 10.89 16.40
C VAL A 59 0.96 12.18 16.75
N ALA A 60 0.35 13.34 16.49
CA ALA A 60 0.93 14.64 16.83
C ALA A 60 1.27 14.79 18.33
N LEU A 61 0.37 14.39 19.23
CA LEU A 61 0.64 14.43 20.68
C LEU A 61 1.78 13.50 21.10
N ARG A 62 1.97 12.39 20.39
CA ARG A 62 3.07 11.46 20.63
C ARG A 62 4.40 12.04 20.17
N GLU A 63 4.40 12.69 19.01
CA GLU A 63 5.56 13.39 18.46
C GLU A 63 5.97 14.56 19.37
N ILE A 64 5.03 15.39 19.82
CA ILE A 64 5.30 16.48 20.77
C ILE A 64 6.00 15.95 22.02
N ARG A 65 5.47 14.89 22.64
CA ARG A 65 6.08 14.29 23.83
C ARG A 65 7.45 13.68 23.56
N LYS A 66 7.65 13.09 22.38
CA LYS A 66 8.94 12.53 21.96
C LYS A 66 9.97 13.65 21.85
N TYR A 67 9.67 14.70 21.09
CA TYR A 67 10.60 15.79 20.81
C TYR A 67 10.85 16.71 22.00
N GLN A 68 9.91 16.82 22.95
CA GLN A 68 10.16 17.53 24.20
C GLN A 68 11.08 16.76 25.17
N LYS A 69 11.22 15.44 25.00
CA LYS A 69 12.09 14.62 25.86
C LYS A 69 13.51 14.52 25.31
N SER A 70 13.67 14.58 23.99
CA SER A 70 14.96 14.55 23.31
C SER A 70 15.48 15.96 23.03
N THR A 71 16.80 16.10 22.90
CA THR A 71 17.45 17.36 22.51
C THR A 71 18.25 17.21 21.20
N GLU A 72 17.91 16.22 20.39
CA GLU A 72 18.57 15.98 19.11
C GLU A 72 18.13 17.04 18.08
N PRO A 73 19.05 17.52 17.22
CA PRO A 73 18.70 18.48 16.17
C PRO A 73 17.70 17.87 15.18
N LEU A 74 16.69 18.66 14.80
CA LEU A 74 15.62 18.25 13.90
C LEU A 74 15.88 18.64 12.44
N ILE A 75 16.71 19.66 12.21
CA ILE A 75 17.06 20.10 10.87
C ILE A 75 18.21 19.22 10.34
N PRO A 76 18.13 18.65 9.13
CA PRO A 76 19.24 17.91 8.57
C PRO A 76 20.50 18.80 8.41
N PHE A 77 21.65 18.35 8.92
CA PHE A 77 22.88 19.15 8.97
C PHE A 77 23.37 19.59 7.57
N ALA A 78 23.35 18.70 6.58
CA ALA A 78 23.86 18.98 5.24
C ALA A 78 23.17 20.18 4.54
N PRO A 79 21.83 20.27 4.45
CA PRO A 79 21.17 21.46 3.90
C PRO A 79 21.35 22.70 4.77
N PHE A 80 21.44 22.56 6.10
CA PHE A 80 21.72 23.70 6.98
C PHE A 80 23.08 24.33 6.68
N VAL A 81 24.13 23.51 6.51
CA VAL A 81 25.47 24.01 6.16
C VAL A 81 25.49 24.70 4.80
N ARG A 82 24.74 24.19 3.81
CA ARG A 82 24.63 24.84 2.49
C ARG A 82 24.00 26.23 2.62
N LEU A 83 22.92 26.34 3.39
CA LEU A 83 22.24 27.61 3.65
C LEU A 83 23.14 28.60 4.40
N VAL A 84 23.88 28.14 5.41
CA VAL A 84 24.84 29.00 6.12
C VAL A 84 25.87 29.54 5.14
N LYS A 85 26.48 28.69 4.31
CA LYS A 85 27.50 29.12 3.33
C LYS A 85 26.95 30.08 2.29
N GLU A 86 25.73 29.86 1.79
CA GLU A 86 25.03 30.77 0.89
C GLU A 86 24.90 32.17 1.51
N ILE A 87 24.32 32.25 2.72
CA ILE A 87 24.17 33.51 3.45
C ILE A 87 25.53 34.16 3.74
N THR A 88 26.55 33.38 4.11
CA THR A 88 27.88 33.92 4.40
C THR A 88 28.49 34.55 3.15
N THR A 89 28.36 33.88 2.01
CA THR A 89 28.88 34.35 0.71
C THR A 89 28.23 35.66 0.32
N ASP A 90 26.90 35.76 0.46
CA ASP A 90 26.15 36.98 0.14
C ASP A 90 26.55 38.17 1.03
N LEU A 91 26.74 37.92 2.33
CA LEU A 91 27.07 38.97 3.30
C LEU A 91 28.52 39.44 3.20
N THR A 92 29.46 38.52 2.97
CA THR A 92 30.91 38.80 3.02
C THR A 92 31.52 38.94 1.63
N LYS A 93 30.71 38.89 0.57
CA LYS A 93 31.16 38.96 -0.84
C LYS A 93 32.30 37.97 -1.15
N GLY A 94 32.33 36.82 -0.47
CA GLY A 94 33.33 35.77 -0.68
C GLY A 94 34.62 35.89 0.13
N GLU A 95 34.72 36.81 1.09
CA GLU A 95 35.88 36.92 1.98
C GLU A 95 35.99 35.71 2.93
N ILE A 96 34.86 35.17 3.41
CA ILE A 96 34.83 34.06 4.36
C ILE A 96 34.37 32.77 3.66
N ASN A 97 35.30 31.84 3.46
CA ASN A 97 35.04 30.56 2.76
C ASN A 97 35.12 29.32 3.67
N HIS A 98 35.68 29.43 4.86
CA HIS A 98 35.94 28.32 5.76
C HIS A 98 35.16 28.46 7.07
N TRP A 99 34.54 27.37 7.50
CA TRP A 99 33.79 27.29 8.74
C TRP A 99 34.32 26.14 9.58
N THR A 100 34.53 26.39 10.87
CA THR A 100 34.83 25.31 11.83
C THR A 100 33.58 24.46 12.06
N PRO A 101 33.71 23.14 12.22
CA PRO A 101 32.56 22.26 12.42
C PRO A 101 31.79 22.61 13.70
N GLN A 102 32.47 23.01 14.78
CA GLN A 102 31.83 23.43 16.03
C GLN A 102 30.95 24.66 15.84
N ALA A 103 31.42 25.67 15.10
CA ALA A 103 30.62 26.86 14.82
C ALA A 103 29.33 26.53 14.05
N LEU A 104 29.38 25.59 13.09
CA LEU A 104 28.20 25.16 12.35
C LEU A 104 27.17 24.47 13.25
N VAL A 105 27.62 23.64 14.19
CA VAL A 105 26.74 23.00 15.19
C VAL A 105 26.12 24.05 16.11
N SER A 106 26.91 24.99 16.64
CA SER A 106 26.40 26.05 17.51
C SER A 106 25.39 26.97 16.81
N LEU A 107 25.63 27.29 15.53
CA LEU A 107 24.66 28.03 14.72
C LEU A 107 23.36 27.26 14.55
N GLN A 108 23.44 25.94 14.33
CA GLN A 108 22.25 25.10 14.20
C GLN A 108 21.46 25.04 15.50
N GLU A 109 22.11 24.79 16.63
CA GLU A 109 21.47 24.75 17.95
C GLU A 109 20.76 26.08 18.26
N ALA A 110 21.43 27.21 18.02
CA ALA A 110 20.86 28.53 18.23
C ALA A 110 19.66 28.81 17.30
N ALA A 111 19.75 28.41 16.03
CA ALA A 111 18.68 28.59 15.07
C ALA A 111 17.44 27.75 15.42
N GLU A 112 17.62 26.47 15.77
CA GLU A 112 16.52 25.59 16.18
C GLU A 112 15.87 26.07 17.48
N TYR A 113 16.67 26.46 18.47
CA TYR A 113 16.15 27.06 19.71
C TYR A 113 15.30 28.30 19.43
N HIS A 114 15.78 29.17 18.53
CA HIS A 114 15.03 30.38 18.18
C HIS A 114 13.67 30.05 17.53
N ILE A 115 13.64 29.08 16.62
CA ILE A 115 12.41 28.67 15.94
C ILE A 115 11.42 28.04 16.93
N VAL A 116 11.89 27.21 17.87
CA VAL A 116 11.05 26.62 18.92
C VAL A 116 10.45 27.71 19.83
N ASP A 117 11.25 28.68 20.30
CA ASP A 117 10.76 29.81 21.11
C ASP A 117 9.67 30.63 20.39
N VAL A 118 9.82 30.84 19.09
CA VAL A 118 8.80 31.53 18.28
C VAL A 118 7.53 30.69 18.16
N PHE A 119 7.65 29.37 17.97
CA PHE A 119 6.48 28.47 17.90
C PHE A 119 5.73 28.36 19.22
N GLU A 120 6.43 28.36 20.36
CA GLU A 120 5.79 28.36 21.69
C GLU A 120 4.92 29.61 21.87
N LYS A 121 5.45 30.78 21.55
CA LYS A 121 4.72 32.06 21.61
C LYS A 121 3.57 32.11 20.61
N ALA A 122 3.78 31.61 19.39
CA ALA A 122 2.73 31.52 18.37
C ALA A 122 1.61 30.57 18.79
N ASN A 123 1.93 29.46 19.47
CA ASN A 123 0.94 28.53 20.00
C ASN A 123 0.07 29.18 21.08
N LEU A 124 0.66 29.95 21.99
CA LEU A 124 -0.10 30.74 22.97
C LEU A 124 -1.05 31.75 22.30
N CYS A 125 -0.60 32.40 21.22
CA CYS A 125 -1.44 33.30 20.42
C CYS A 125 -2.60 32.57 19.73
N ALA A 126 -2.36 31.36 19.21
CA ALA A 126 -3.40 30.54 18.61
C ALA A 126 -4.47 30.11 19.64
N ILE A 127 -4.03 29.69 20.83
CA ILE A 127 -4.91 29.31 21.95
C ILE A 127 -5.71 30.53 22.44
N HIS A 128 -5.08 31.70 22.55
CA HIS A 128 -5.76 32.95 22.90
C HIS A 128 -6.91 33.28 21.93
N ALA A 129 -6.74 32.96 20.64
CA ALA A 129 -7.76 33.09 19.60
C ALA A 129 -8.71 31.88 19.49
N LYS A 130 -8.77 30.98 20.49
CA LYS A 130 -9.61 29.77 20.53
C LYS A 130 -9.36 28.78 19.38
N ARG A 131 -8.14 28.71 18.87
CA ARG A 131 -7.71 27.77 17.81
C ARG A 131 -6.64 26.81 18.32
N VAL A 132 -6.49 25.68 17.63
CA VAL A 132 -5.41 24.70 17.86
C VAL A 132 -4.36 24.77 16.75
N THR A 133 -4.74 25.15 15.53
CA THR A 133 -3.83 25.29 14.41
C THR A 133 -3.17 26.66 14.42
N ILE A 134 -1.84 26.68 14.47
CA ILE A 134 -1.04 27.89 14.33
C ILE A 134 -1.14 28.45 12.89
N MET A 135 -1.16 29.77 12.77
CA MET A 135 -1.25 30.49 11.51
C MET A 135 -0.17 31.58 11.42
N GLN A 136 0.09 32.09 10.21
CA GLN A 136 1.09 33.16 9.99
C GLN A 136 0.85 34.40 10.88
N LYS A 137 -0.42 34.78 11.08
CA LYS A 137 -0.80 35.89 11.97
C LYS A 137 -0.39 35.67 13.43
N ASP A 138 -0.34 34.43 13.90
CA ASP A 138 0.06 34.11 15.27
C ASP A 138 1.57 34.31 15.45
N ILE A 139 2.35 33.92 14.43
CA ILE A 139 3.80 34.14 14.39
C ILE A 139 4.12 35.64 14.28
N GLN A 140 3.41 36.36 13.42
CA GLN A 140 3.57 37.80 13.27
C GLN A 140 3.24 38.53 14.58
N LEU A 141 2.14 38.15 15.26
CA LEU A 141 1.77 38.70 16.55
C LEU A 141 2.81 38.39 17.63
N ALA A 142 3.26 37.14 17.72
CA ALA A 142 4.30 36.70 18.66
C ALA A 142 5.60 37.51 18.47
N ARG A 143 6.03 37.73 17.23
CA ARG A 143 7.21 38.56 16.92
C ARG A 143 7.00 40.04 17.25
N ARG A 144 5.81 40.57 16.97
CA ARG A 144 5.47 41.98 17.23
C ARG A 144 5.46 42.31 18.71
N ILE A 145 4.87 41.45 19.54
CA ILE A 145 4.82 41.64 21.00
C ILE A 145 6.18 41.34 21.63
N GLY A 146 6.89 40.32 21.13
CA GLY A 146 8.17 39.88 21.66
C GLY A 146 9.35 40.83 21.43
N GLY A 147 9.13 42.04 20.93
CA GLY A 147 10.15 43.10 20.83
C GLY A 147 11.30 42.84 19.84
N ARG A 148 11.39 41.66 19.21
CA ARG A 148 12.39 41.35 18.18
C ARG A 148 12.04 42.08 16.87
N ARG A 149 12.32 43.39 16.82
CA ARG A 149 12.44 44.17 15.58
C ARG A 149 13.67 43.68 14.81
N LEU A 150 13.53 42.56 14.12
CA LEU A 150 14.41 42.22 13.00
C LEU A 150 13.52 42.10 11.77
N TRP A 151 13.57 43.18 11.01
CA TRP A 151 13.19 43.41 9.62
C TRP A 151 14.43 44.00 8.98
#